data_AF-A0A2E4X2K0-F1
#
_entry.id   AF-A0A2E4X2K0-F1
#
_cell.length_a   1.000
_cell.length_b   1.000
_cell.length_c   1.000
_cell.angle_alpha   90.00
_cell.angle_beta   90.00
_cell.angle_gamma   90.00
#
_symmetry.space_group_name_H-M   'P 1'
#
loop_
_entity.id
_entity.type
_entity.pdbx_description
1 polymer ?
#
loop_
_entity_poly.entity_id
_entity_poly.type
_entity_poly.pdbx_seq_one_letter_code
_entity_poly.pdbx_strand_id
1 'polypeptide(L)'
;MMPLRFLLVLTMLISLPTSVDAHRPQTFDADEIITDPLISWTLPGTFETGAEVFEFDLDYDEPFTAPFEIFAPTSGGNGDFRPRYAVIGPGFPEATDAVRSLLPDGVTIPEDAGVFLETNEREDRFVFFEGVMRRVLVSSGTIALRLAAGQHKVVIWAPENQTGRFMFGFGVEENFEGGGFNGVFENWSTFAY
;
A
#
# COMPACT_ATOMS: atom_id res chain seq x y z
N MET A 1 33.04 -0.67 -44.58
CA MET A 1 32.10 0.47 -44.72
C MET A 1 30.69 -0.09 -44.76
N MET A 2 29.87 0.22 -43.76
CA MET A 2 28.48 -0.24 -43.72
C MET A 2 27.63 0.65 -44.64
N PRO A 3 26.79 0.08 -45.53
CA PRO A 3 26.06 0.88 -46.51
C PRO A 3 25.03 1.78 -45.81
N LEU A 4 24.95 3.05 -46.20
CA LEU A 4 24.08 4.09 -45.63
C LEU A 4 22.60 3.65 -45.52
N ARG A 5 22.15 2.78 -46.42
CA ARG A 5 20.79 2.19 -46.40
C ARG A 5 20.54 1.30 -45.17
N PHE A 6 21.56 0.60 -44.69
CA PHE A 6 21.47 -0.22 -43.48
C PHE A 6 21.37 0.63 -42.22
N LEU A 7 22.05 1.78 -42.19
CA LEU A 7 21.96 2.74 -41.09
C LEU A 7 20.55 3.33 -40.98
N LEU A 8 19.94 3.71 -42.12
CA LEU A 8 18.59 4.28 -42.15
C LEU A 8 17.52 3.30 -41.65
N VAL A 9 17.58 2.03 -42.06
CA VAL A 9 16.65 0.98 -41.60
C VAL A 9 16.82 0.73 -40.10
N LEU A 10 18.06 0.70 -39.61
CA LEU A 10 18.34 0.54 -38.19
C LEU A 10 17.79 1.73 -37.36
N THR A 11 17.91 2.95 -37.87
CA THR A 11 17.42 4.15 -37.17
C THR A 11 15.88 4.19 -37.10
N MET A 12 15.20 3.71 -38.14
CA MET A 12 13.73 3.60 -38.17
C MET A 12 13.20 2.50 -37.23
N LEU A 13 13.94 1.41 -37.04
CA LEU A 13 13.57 0.35 -36.08
C LEU A 13 13.73 0.77 -34.62
N ILE A 14 14.62 1.72 -34.32
CA ILE A 14 14.81 2.27 -32.96
C ILE A 14 13.76 3.34 -32.63
N SER A 15 13.04 3.86 -33.62
CA SER A 15 12.02 4.91 -33.45
C SER A 15 10.58 4.40 -33.53
N LEU A 16 10.38 3.08 -33.47
CA LEU A 16 9.06 2.55 -33.14
C LEU A 16 8.70 3.09 -31.75
N PRO A 17 7.57 3.80 -31.59
CA PRO A 17 7.06 4.11 -30.28
C PRO A 17 6.71 2.77 -29.65
N THR A 18 7.66 2.20 -28.90
CA THR A 18 7.30 1.36 -27.79
C THR A 18 6.47 2.28 -26.91
N SER A 19 5.15 2.10 -26.93
CA SER A 19 4.38 2.31 -25.72
C SER A 19 5.03 1.39 -24.69
N VAL A 20 6.08 1.88 -24.05
CA VAL A 20 6.39 1.47 -22.70
C VAL A 20 5.12 1.88 -21.99
N ASP A 21 4.29 0.90 -21.64
CA ASP A 21 3.28 1.08 -20.61
C ASP A 21 4.06 1.46 -19.34
N ALA A 22 4.45 2.73 -19.32
CA ALA A 22 5.06 3.36 -18.21
C ALA A 22 3.91 3.50 -17.24
N HIS A 23 4.00 2.70 -16.18
CA HIS A 23 3.27 2.88 -14.94
C HIS A 23 1.90 2.22 -14.89
N ARG A 24 1.93 0.98 -14.42
CA ARG A 24 1.08 0.64 -13.28
C ARG A 24 2.02 0.19 -12.16
N PRO A 25 2.27 1.01 -11.10
CA PRO A 25 2.58 0.38 -9.82
C PRO A 25 1.58 -0.76 -9.63
N GLN A 26 2.00 -1.92 -9.13
CA GLN A 26 1.11 -3.03 -8.86
C GLN A 26 0.03 -2.51 -7.90
N THR A 27 -1.05 -1.99 -8.47
CA THR A 27 -2.33 -1.80 -7.83
C THR A 27 -2.74 -3.23 -7.57
N PHE A 28 -2.82 -3.59 -6.30
CA PHE A 28 -3.43 -4.83 -5.83
C PHE A 28 -4.50 -5.29 -6.81
N ASP A 29 -4.35 -6.51 -7.32
CA ASP A 29 -5.52 -7.17 -7.89
C ASP A 29 -6.50 -7.33 -6.72
N ALA A 30 -7.78 -7.03 -6.95
CA ALA A 30 -8.81 -6.92 -5.90
C ALA A 30 -9.04 -8.20 -5.05
N ASP A 31 -8.25 -9.25 -5.29
CA ASP A 31 -8.36 -10.58 -4.70
C ASP A 31 -6.99 -11.12 -4.23
N GLU A 32 -5.99 -10.25 -4.01
CA GLU A 32 -4.67 -10.70 -3.53
C GLU A 32 -4.74 -11.20 -2.08
N ILE A 33 -4.28 -12.45 -1.89
CA ILE A 33 -4.19 -13.10 -0.58
C ILE A 33 -2.71 -13.24 -0.21
N ILE A 34 -2.30 -12.63 0.89
CA ILE A 34 -0.94 -12.70 1.42
C ILE A 34 -0.88 -13.82 2.46
N THR A 35 -0.21 -14.92 2.10
CA THR A 35 -0.14 -16.14 2.93
C THR A 35 1.02 -16.16 3.92
N ASP A 36 2.01 -15.27 3.72
CA ASP A 36 3.14 -15.08 4.65
C ASP A 36 3.27 -13.60 5.02
N PRO A 37 2.43 -13.14 5.97
CA PRO A 37 2.41 -11.74 6.39
C PRO A 37 3.54 -11.38 7.37
N LEU A 38 4.40 -12.34 7.76
CA LEU A 38 5.61 -12.06 8.54
C LEU A 38 6.69 -11.43 7.69
N ILE A 39 6.75 -11.77 6.40
CA ILE A 39 7.58 -11.07 5.42
C ILE A 39 7.16 -9.61 5.35
N SER A 40 8.12 -8.70 5.23
CA SER A 40 7.88 -7.27 5.12
C SER A 40 7.29 -6.96 3.75
N TRP A 41 6.13 -6.33 3.76
CA TRP A 41 5.40 -5.86 2.59
C TRP A 41 5.34 -4.33 2.61
N THR A 42 5.49 -3.72 1.43
CA THR A 42 5.20 -2.30 1.23
C THR A 42 4.29 -2.15 0.02
N LEU A 43 3.08 -1.68 0.28
CA LEU A 43 1.96 -1.70 -0.66
C LEU A 43 1.65 -0.28 -1.10
N PRO A 44 2.09 0.15 -2.29
CA PRO A 44 1.82 1.49 -2.76
C PRO A 44 0.38 1.62 -3.27
N GLY A 45 -0.23 2.78 -3.06
CA GLY A 45 -1.52 3.11 -3.63
C GLY A 45 -1.67 4.60 -3.93
N THR A 46 -2.66 4.92 -4.77
CA THR A 46 -3.01 6.30 -5.13
C THR A 46 -4.52 6.46 -5.12
N PHE A 47 -5.01 7.39 -4.31
CA PHE A 47 -6.38 7.86 -4.34
C PHE A 47 -6.50 8.97 -5.38
N GLU A 48 -7.00 8.64 -6.56
CA GLU A 48 -7.19 9.58 -7.67
C GLU A 48 -8.42 10.46 -7.44
N THR A 49 -9.47 9.87 -6.87
CA THR A 49 -10.76 10.52 -6.60
C THR A 49 -11.04 10.69 -5.11
N GLY A 50 -10.35 9.92 -4.25
CA GLY A 50 -10.59 9.87 -2.81
C GLY A 50 -11.73 8.94 -2.41
N ALA A 51 -12.46 8.38 -3.38
CA ALA A 51 -13.53 7.40 -3.16
C ALA A 51 -13.05 5.95 -3.30
N GLU A 52 -11.78 5.75 -3.68
CA GLU A 52 -11.20 4.42 -3.77
C GLU A 52 -11.17 3.75 -2.38
N VAL A 53 -11.32 2.42 -2.36
CA VAL A 53 -11.09 1.59 -1.19
C VAL A 53 -10.15 0.49 -1.64
N PHE A 54 -9.03 0.33 -0.93
CA PHE A 54 -8.06 -0.73 -1.19
C PHE A 54 -8.28 -1.83 -0.18
N GLU A 55 -8.45 -3.06 -0.66
CA GLU A 55 -8.66 -4.24 0.16
C GLU A 55 -7.66 -5.34 -0.25
N PHE A 56 -7.18 -6.08 0.74
CA PHE A 56 -6.46 -7.34 0.53
C PHE A 56 -6.65 -8.23 1.74
N ASP A 57 -6.47 -9.54 1.54
CA ASP A 57 -6.62 -10.53 2.58
C ASP A 57 -5.25 -11.05 3.05
N LEU A 58 -5.17 -11.33 4.34
CA LEU A 58 -4.09 -12.07 4.98
C LEU A 58 -4.67 -13.42 5.39
N ASP A 59 -3.97 -14.53 5.10
CA ASP A 59 -4.41 -15.87 5.49
C ASP A 59 -3.23 -16.68 6.00
N TYR A 60 -3.26 -17.10 7.27
CA TYR A 60 -2.12 -17.71 7.93
C TYR A 60 -2.55 -18.58 9.13
N ASP A 61 -1.78 -19.63 9.37
CA ASP A 61 -2.15 -20.68 10.32
C ASP A 61 -1.69 -20.41 11.77
N GLU A 62 -0.76 -19.48 11.98
CA GLU A 62 -0.16 -19.21 13.30
C GLU A 62 -0.34 -17.75 13.74
N PRO A 63 -0.70 -17.49 15.00
CA PRO A 63 -0.83 -16.13 15.48
C PRO A 63 0.53 -15.44 15.53
N PHE A 64 0.60 -14.17 15.12
CA PHE A 64 1.83 -13.39 15.15
C PHE A 64 1.58 -11.95 15.58
N THR A 65 2.65 -11.17 15.68
CA THR A 65 2.58 -9.73 15.91
C THR A 65 3.42 -9.03 14.87
N ALA A 66 2.82 -8.10 14.14
CA ALA A 66 3.52 -7.31 13.13
C ALA A 66 3.19 -5.82 13.28
N PRO A 67 4.14 -4.95 12.93
CA PRO A 67 3.87 -3.52 12.78
C PRO A 67 2.97 -3.31 11.55
N PHE A 68 2.07 -2.35 11.66
CA PHE A 68 1.26 -1.82 10.56
C PHE A 68 1.40 -0.30 10.55
N GLU A 69 1.55 0.27 9.36
CA GLU A 69 1.80 1.71 9.21
C GLU A 69 1.43 2.22 7.82
N ILE A 70 0.86 3.42 7.74
CA ILE A 70 0.72 4.14 6.47
C ILE A 70 1.77 5.27 6.41
N PHE A 71 2.40 5.38 5.25
CA PHE A 71 3.26 6.49 4.87
C PHE A 71 2.62 7.30 3.74
N ALA A 72 2.66 8.62 3.85
CA ALA A 72 2.30 9.54 2.77
C ALA A 72 3.52 10.40 2.42
N PRO A 73 3.88 10.55 1.13
CA PRO A 73 4.95 11.48 0.75
C PRO A 73 4.52 12.91 1.09
N THR A 74 5.45 13.76 1.51
CA THR A 74 5.15 15.18 1.78
C THR A 74 4.98 16.03 0.51
N SER A 75 5.44 15.53 -0.63
CA SER A 75 5.37 16.23 -1.92
C SER A 75 3.97 16.16 -2.54
N GLY A 76 3.73 17.03 -3.54
CA GLY A 76 2.53 16.95 -4.38
C GLY A 76 1.21 17.31 -3.68
N GLY A 77 1.24 18.09 -2.60
CA GLY A 77 0.01 18.50 -1.88
C GLY A 77 -0.46 17.49 -0.82
N ASN A 78 0.25 16.37 -0.64
CA ASN A 78 -0.06 15.34 0.35
C ASN A 78 0.25 15.74 1.81
N GLY A 79 0.63 17.00 2.05
CA GLY A 79 0.93 17.50 3.39
C GLY A 79 -0.20 17.19 4.37
N ASP A 80 -1.46 17.40 3.96
CA ASP A 80 -2.63 17.16 4.81
C ASP A 80 -3.38 15.87 4.49
N PHE A 81 -2.80 15.01 3.64
CA PHE A 81 -3.37 13.71 3.32
C PHE A 81 -3.29 12.76 4.54
N ARG A 82 -4.43 12.14 4.91
CA ARG A 82 -4.61 11.28 6.09
C ARG A 82 -5.40 10.01 5.73
N PRO A 83 -4.82 9.10 4.93
CA PRO A 83 -5.45 7.81 4.74
C PRO A 83 -5.56 7.06 6.07
N ARG A 84 -6.60 6.24 6.16
CA ARG A 84 -6.97 5.40 7.30
C ARG A 84 -6.85 3.94 6.91
N TYR A 85 -6.71 3.08 7.90
CA TYR A 85 -6.85 1.65 7.67
C TYR A 85 -7.60 0.96 8.80
N ALA A 86 -8.18 -0.18 8.46
CA ALA A 86 -8.76 -1.12 9.39
C ALA A 86 -8.22 -2.52 9.11
N VAL A 87 -8.09 -3.32 10.16
CA VAL A 87 -7.82 -4.75 10.06
C VAL A 87 -9.02 -5.47 10.67
N ILE A 88 -9.68 -6.28 9.86
CA ILE A 88 -10.92 -6.98 10.19
C ILE A 88 -10.60 -8.47 10.27
N GLY A 89 -10.90 -9.12 11.38
CA GLY A 89 -10.64 -10.55 11.52
C GLY A 89 -10.69 -11.03 12.97
N PRO A 90 -10.35 -12.31 13.22
CA PRO A 90 -10.40 -12.89 14.54
C PRO A 90 -9.39 -12.25 15.49
N GLY A 91 -9.73 -12.23 16.79
CA GLY A 91 -8.86 -11.77 17.87
C GLY A 91 -8.97 -10.28 18.21
N PHE A 92 -9.66 -9.48 17.38
CA PHE A 92 -9.98 -8.09 17.69
C PHE A 92 -11.30 -7.95 18.47
N PRO A 93 -11.52 -6.82 19.17
CA PRO A 93 -12.81 -6.50 19.76
C PRO A 93 -13.91 -6.38 18.71
N GLU A 94 -15.14 -6.72 19.08
CA GLU A 94 -16.33 -6.47 18.25
C GLU A 94 -16.45 -4.98 17.90
N ALA A 95 -16.76 -4.68 16.64
CA ALA A 95 -16.89 -3.31 16.18
C ALA A 95 -18.14 -2.64 16.78
N THR A 96 -17.89 -1.58 17.55
CA THR A 96 -18.95 -0.68 18.03
C THR A 96 -19.60 0.09 16.88
N ASP A 97 -20.79 0.65 17.09
CA ASP A 97 -21.47 1.50 16.10
C ASP A 97 -20.59 2.68 15.66
N ALA A 98 -19.79 3.23 16.57
CA ALA A 98 -18.86 4.32 16.26
C ALA A 98 -17.78 3.86 15.26
N VAL A 99 -17.16 2.69 15.48
CA VAL A 99 -16.17 2.12 14.55
C VAL A 99 -16.83 1.81 13.20
N ARG A 100 -18.01 1.18 13.21
CA ARG A 100 -18.77 0.85 11.98
C ARG A 100 -19.09 2.09 11.15
N SER A 101 -19.42 3.21 11.80
CA SER A 101 -19.73 4.48 11.11
C SER A 101 -18.52 5.14 10.44
N LEU A 102 -17.30 4.72 10.78
CA LEU A 102 -16.06 5.26 10.21
C LEU A 102 -15.52 4.40 9.05
N LEU A 103 -16.02 3.18 8.87
CA LEU A 103 -15.63 2.31 7.77
C LEU A 103 -16.25 2.79 6.45
N PRO A 104 -15.59 2.56 5.30
CA PRO A 104 -16.16 2.85 3.99
C PRO A 104 -17.47 2.10 3.75
N ASP A 105 -18.33 2.70 2.93
CA ASP A 105 -19.56 2.05 2.46
C ASP A 105 -19.22 0.74 1.73
N GLY A 106 -19.99 -0.32 2.01
CA GLY A 106 -19.80 -1.64 1.40
C GLY A 106 -18.82 -2.56 2.13
N VAL A 107 -18.03 -2.04 3.08
CA VAL A 107 -17.14 -2.88 3.90
C VAL A 107 -17.97 -3.67 4.91
N THR A 108 -17.96 -4.99 4.77
CA THR A 108 -18.68 -5.91 5.66
C THR A 108 -17.75 -6.49 6.72
N ILE A 109 -18.22 -6.57 7.96
CA ILE A 109 -17.54 -7.26 9.07
C ILE A 109 -18.22 -8.62 9.27
N PRO A 110 -17.51 -9.76 9.11
CA PRO A 110 -18.04 -11.08 9.42
C PRO A 110 -18.56 -11.18 10.86
N GLU A 111 -19.54 -12.07 11.12
CA GLU A 111 -20.19 -12.18 12.44
C GLU A 111 -19.22 -12.55 13.57
N ASP A 112 -18.14 -13.28 13.26
CA ASP A 112 -17.11 -13.75 14.19
C ASP A 112 -15.83 -12.89 14.15
N ALA A 113 -15.82 -11.80 13.40
CA ALA A 113 -14.68 -10.91 13.26
C ALA A 113 -14.80 -9.66 14.14
N GLY A 114 -13.65 -9.25 14.69
CA GLY A 114 -13.48 -7.94 15.31
C GLY A 114 -12.82 -6.95 14.36
N VAL A 115 -12.64 -5.71 14.82
CA VAL A 115 -11.99 -4.64 14.03
C VAL A 115 -10.96 -3.90 14.86
N PHE A 116 -9.76 -3.78 14.31
CA PHE A 116 -8.82 -2.73 14.65
C PHE A 116 -8.96 -1.58 13.66
N LEU A 117 -8.99 -0.33 14.14
CA LEU A 117 -9.14 0.88 13.33
C LEU A 117 -8.05 1.89 13.71
N GLU A 118 -7.29 2.33 12.71
CA GLU A 118 -6.36 3.46 12.85
C GLU A 118 -6.89 4.66 12.06
N THR A 119 -7.23 5.74 12.77
CA THR A 119 -7.87 6.92 12.19
C THR A 119 -6.89 7.96 11.67
N ASN A 120 -5.61 7.86 12.04
CA ASN A 120 -4.54 8.77 11.63
C ASN A 120 -4.87 10.24 11.95
N GLU A 121 -5.52 10.49 13.10
CA GLU A 121 -6.00 11.81 13.52
C GLU A 121 -5.02 12.58 14.42
N ARG A 122 -3.81 12.04 14.62
CA ARG A 122 -2.78 12.71 15.43
C ARG A 122 -2.38 14.03 14.80
N GLU A 123 -2.38 15.09 15.61
CA GLU A 123 -1.93 16.41 15.19
C GLU A 123 -0.41 16.41 14.92
N ASP A 124 0.35 15.78 15.82
CA ASP A 124 1.77 15.54 15.66
C ASP A 124 1.99 14.31 14.77
N ARG A 125 2.58 14.53 13.60
CA ARG A 125 2.95 13.43 12.71
C ARG A 125 4.45 13.24 12.66
N PHE A 126 4.83 11.97 12.67
CA PHE A 126 6.22 11.61 12.52
C PHE A 126 6.64 11.83 11.07
N VAL A 127 7.60 12.72 10.88
CA VAL A 127 8.23 12.96 9.58
C VAL A 127 9.57 12.27 9.59
N PHE A 128 9.81 11.38 8.64
CA PHE A 128 11.11 10.74 8.47
C PHE A 128 11.61 10.84 7.04
N PHE A 129 12.93 10.76 6.91
CA PHE A 129 13.61 10.71 5.63
C PHE A 129 14.01 9.27 5.35
N GLU A 130 13.42 8.67 4.31
CA GLU A 130 13.81 7.35 3.81
C GLU A 130 15.02 7.51 2.89
N GLY A 131 16.13 6.86 3.25
CA GLY A 131 17.44 7.10 2.67
C GLY A 131 17.65 6.49 1.28
N VAL A 132 16.97 5.38 0.98
CA VAL A 132 17.15 4.67 -0.29
C VAL A 132 16.41 5.41 -1.41
N MET A 133 15.12 5.67 -1.23
CA MET A 133 14.24 6.44 -2.13
C MET A 133 14.50 7.96 -2.06
N ARG A 134 15.22 8.43 -1.04
CA ARG A 134 15.49 9.85 -0.76
C ARG A 134 14.21 10.66 -0.63
N ARG A 135 13.25 10.16 0.16
CA ARG A 135 11.93 10.78 0.35
C ARG A 135 11.70 11.24 1.77
N VAL A 136 11.01 12.37 1.89
CA VAL A 136 10.42 12.80 3.15
C VAL A 136 8.99 12.30 3.20
N LEU A 137 8.75 11.35 4.09
CA LEU A 137 7.48 10.69 4.29
C LEU A 137 6.90 11.15 5.63
N VAL A 138 5.57 11.24 5.67
CA VAL A 138 4.81 11.38 6.90
C VAL A 138 4.19 10.05 7.25
N SER A 139 4.35 9.64 8.50
CA SER A 139 3.87 8.38 9.05
C SER A 139 2.57 8.58 9.84
N SER A 140 1.68 7.59 9.79
CA SER A 140 0.51 7.47 10.68
C SER A 140 0.89 7.07 12.13
N GLY A 141 2.15 6.70 12.35
CA GLY A 141 2.62 6.01 13.53
C GLY A 141 2.57 4.49 13.33
N THR A 142 3.65 3.81 13.71
CA THR A 142 3.73 2.35 13.71
C THR A 142 2.90 1.76 14.85
N ILE A 143 2.02 0.82 14.53
CA ILE A 143 1.23 0.10 15.54
C ILE A 143 1.49 -1.39 15.39
N ALA A 144 1.99 -2.02 16.46
CA ALA A 144 2.16 -3.46 16.51
C ALA A 144 0.83 -4.12 16.85
N LEU A 145 0.25 -4.85 15.89
CA LEU A 145 -0.99 -5.58 16.06
C LEU A 145 -0.69 -7.04 16.33
N ARG A 146 -1.27 -7.58 17.40
CA ARG A 146 -1.30 -9.03 17.64
C ARG A 146 -2.47 -9.61 16.89
N LEU A 147 -2.20 -10.42 15.87
CA LEU A 147 -3.23 -11.05 15.07
C LEU A 147 -3.39 -12.53 15.47
N ALA A 148 -4.63 -12.97 15.62
CA ALA A 148 -4.94 -14.39 15.82
C ALA A 148 -4.74 -15.17 14.50
N ALA A 149 -4.54 -16.48 14.54
CA ALA A 149 -4.54 -17.28 13.31
C ALA A 149 -5.89 -17.18 12.58
N GLY A 150 -5.84 -17.31 11.25
CA GLY A 150 -7.01 -17.26 10.36
C GLY A 150 -6.94 -16.11 9.35
N GLN A 151 -8.09 -15.84 8.74
CA GLN A 151 -8.20 -14.82 7.70
C GLN A 151 -8.45 -13.44 8.30
N HIS A 152 -7.65 -12.46 7.88
CA HIS A 152 -7.87 -11.04 8.17
C HIS A 152 -7.99 -10.27 6.86
N LYS A 153 -8.93 -9.34 6.79
CA LYS A 153 -9.02 -8.36 5.72
C LYS A 153 -8.41 -7.05 6.17
N VAL A 154 -7.52 -6.48 5.35
CA VAL A 154 -7.03 -5.12 5.53
C VAL A 154 -7.77 -4.21 4.56
N VAL A 155 -8.28 -3.09 5.08
CA VAL A 155 -9.01 -2.09 4.32
C VAL A 155 -8.33 -0.74 4.48
N ILE A 156 -8.04 -0.05 3.39
CA ILE A 156 -7.39 1.27 3.39
C ILE A 156 -8.24 2.24 2.57
N TRP A 157 -8.51 3.42 3.13
CA TRP A 157 -9.32 4.45 2.47
C TRP A 157 -8.87 5.86 2.83
N ALA A 158 -9.32 6.83 2.05
CA ALA A 158 -9.12 8.24 2.32
C ALA A 158 -10.42 8.86 2.87
N PRO A 159 -10.43 9.44 4.09
CA PRO A 159 -11.59 10.14 4.60
C PRO A 159 -11.84 11.42 3.78
N GLU A 160 -13.09 11.90 3.78
CA GLU A 160 -13.48 13.18 3.17
C GLU A 160 -13.13 13.33 1.68
N ASN A 161 -12.99 12.21 0.95
CA ASN A 161 -12.55 12.17 -0.45
C ASN A 161 -11.19 12.85 -0.67
N GLN A 162 -10.28 12.73 0.30
CA GLN A 162 -8.92 13.21 0.09
C GLN A 162 -8.22 12.41 -1.02
N THR A 163 -7.54 13.11 -1.91
CA THR A 163 -6.71 12.49 -2.95
C THR A 163 -5.25 12.48 -2.52
N GLY A 164 -4.50 11.45 -2.89
CA GLY A 164 -3.09 11.39 -2.54
C GLY A 164 -2.44 10.05 -2.78
N ARG A 165 -1.13 10.01 -2.59
CA ARG A 165 -0.34 8.77 -2.67
C ARG A 165 -0.05 8.26 -1.28
N PHE A 166 0.00 6.94 -1.13
CA PHE A 166 0.43 6.30 0.11
C PHE A 166 1.27 5.06 -0.14
N MET A 167 1.92 4.60 0.93
CA MET A 167 2.51 3.28 1.04
C MET A 167 2.04 2.67 2.35
N PHE A 168 1.48 1.46 2.31
CA PHE A 168 1.11 0.71 3.51
C PHE A 168 2.17 -0.35 3.78
N GLY A 169 2.78 -0.27 4.96
CA GLY A 169 3.84 -1.19 5.38
C GLY A 169 3.35 -2.13 6.47
N PHE A 170 3.70 -3.40 6.36
CA PHE A 170 3.58 -4.36 7.46
C PHE A 170 4.58 -5.50 7.36
N GLY A 171 4.70 -6.31 8.41
CA GLY A 171 5.64 -7.42 8.50
C GLY A 171 6.93 -7.06 9.24
N VAL A 172 7.79 -8.06 9.49
CA VAL A 172 9.01 -7.92 10.31
C VAL A 172 10.24 -8.60 9.73
N GLU A 173 10.06 -9.56 8.82
CA GLU A 173 11.15 -10.32 8.21
C GLU A 173 11.48 -9.77 6.82
N GLU A 174 12.76 -9.72 6.47
CA GLU A 174 13.15 -9.39 5.10
C GLU A 174 13.25 -10.68 4.28
N ASN A 175 12.45 -10.82 3.23
CA ASN A 175 12.56 -11.91 2.26
C ASN A 175 12.50 -11.37 0.84
N PHE A 176 13.63 -11.44 0.14
CA PHE A 176 13.77 -10.98 -1.25
C PHE A 176 13.31 -12.01 -2.29
N GLU A 177 13.03 -13.25 -1.88
CA GLU A 177 12.57 -14.33 -2.76
C GLU A 177 11.04 -14.47 -2.77
N GLY A 178 10.37 -14.02 -1.70
CA GLY A 178 8.91 -14.17 -1.48
C GLY A 178 8.03 -13.06 -2.06
N GLY A 179 8.61 -12.10 -2.78
CA GLY A 179 7.85 -11.03 -3.45
C GLY A 179 7.53 -9.78 -2.63
N GLY A 180 7.99 -9.68 -1.38
CA GLY A 180 7.81 -8.47 -0.55
C GLY A 180 8.40 -7.18 -1.14
N PHE A 181 9.29 -7.29 -2.13
CA PHE A 181 9.84 -6.18 -2.91
C PHE A 181 9.56 -6.26 -4.42
N ASN A 182 8.71 -7.19 -4.88
CA ASN A 182 8.37 -7.29 -6.29
C ASN A 182 7.71 -5.97 -6.75
N GLY A 183 8.16 -5.42 -7.88
CA GLY A 183 7.63 -4.20 -8.45
C GLY A 183 8.09 -2.87 -7.82
N VAL A 184 8.64 -2.84 -6.60
CA VAL A 184 9.16 -1.61 -5.97
C VAL A 184 10.33 -1.04 -6.77
N PHE A 185 11.28 -1.89 -7.16
CA PHE A 185 12.43 -1.47 -7.97
C PHE A 185 12.06 -1.17 -9.42
N GLU A 186 10.98 -1.76 -9.92
CA GLU A 186 10.51 -1.55 -11.30
C GLU A 186 9.77 -0.21 -11.45
N ASN A 187 9.11 0.26 -10.39
CA ASN A 187 8.38 1.53 -10.34
C ASN A 187 9.14 2.63 -9.59
N TRP A 188 10.45 2.45 -9.43
CA TRP A 188 11.31 3.32 -8.65
C TRP A 188 11.10 4.79 -8.98
N SER A 189 10.97 5.16 -10.26
CA SER A 189 10.79 6.56 -10.68
C SER A 189 9.54 7.24 -10.11
N THR A 190 8.44 6.51 -9.93
CA THR A 190 7.18 7.03 -9.36
C THR A 190 7.35 7.39 -7.88
N PHE A 191 8.24 6.67 -7.21
CA PHE A 191 8.60 6.86 -5.81
C PHE A 191 9.92 7.60 -5.63
N ALA A 192 10.66 7.91 -6.69
CA ALA A 192 12.00 8.51 -6.63
C ALA A 192 12.12 9.94 -7.18
N TYR A 193 11.09 10.49 -7.84
CA TYR A 193 11.07 11.90 -8.30
C TYR A 193 9.82 12.67 -7.93
#